data_AF-A0A7V9CZM1-F1
#
_entry.id   AF-A0A7V9CZM1-F1
#
_cell.length_a   1.000
_cell.length_b   1.000
_cell.length_c   1.000
_cell.angle_alpha   90.00
_cell.angle_beta   90.00
_cell.angle_gamma   90.00
#
_symmetry.space_group_name_H-M   'P 1'
#
loop_
_entity.id
_entity.type
_entity.pdbx_description
1 polymer ?
#
loop_
_entity_poly.entity_id
_entity_poly.type
_entity_poly.pdbx_seq_one_letter_code
_entity_poly.pdbx_strand_id
1 'polypeptide(L)'
;MRSDDVIQALDVGQKWTRQVKAEEKRPSARIYRDSMWTVARRSLKSICYERMEEAWNKASDGGRLPTHWRQVFYVMRPLCDEHPESDRPLTDATFKGILETYLDEHAPGWDVLRGARGVFKEPHAARDDNGLAMSTMNVRKYLRAPAPRHEVPPVQARFPTKGAHNRIAAVLICEKEGFDDLLIAEQVPARYDLALMSTKGISARAARDLAESLAAPCFTLHDLDKNGFVMASGFPGAIDIGIRLPDVEEWELAAEEQTHPNEWRARANLLQNGASVEEADFVSGGQRVELNMFTSSEFVEFVEQKLEEHGVEKIVPDDETLAAAWQRAHLVERLNRIISRAQDPEEDGELLDELNDDVPPMPDDLAARIRREFENDAAQSWDDVIAGLVGG
;
A
#
# COMPACT_ATOMS: atom_id res chain seq x y z
N MET A 1 -21.53 37.45 -34.34
CA MET A 1 -22.26 36.70 -33.30
C MET A 1 -21.90 35.25 -33.51
N ARG A 2 -21.17 34.62 -32.58
CA ARG A 2 -20.69 33.24 -32.76
C ARG A 2 -21.85 32.28 -32.51
N SER A 3 -21.84 31.12 -33.16
CA SER A 3 -22.89 30.09 -33.02
C SER A 3 -23.15 29.72 -31.55
N ASP A 4 -22.10 29.75 -30.73
CA ASP A 4 -22.15 29.40 -29.31
C ASP A 4 -22.93 30.42 -28.48
N ASP A 5 -22.87 31.72 -28.83
CA ASP A 5 -23.63 32.79 -28.16
C ASP A 5 -25.15 32.59 -28.34
N VAL A 6 -25.55 32.06 -29.51
CA VAL A 6 -26.96 31.77 -29.84
C VAL A 6 -27.44 30.53 -29.09
N ILE A 7 -26.61 29.49 -29.00
CA ILE A 7 -26.94 28.25 -28.29
C ILE A 7 -27.07 28.52 -26.78
N GLN A 8 -26.16 29.32 -26.22
CA GLN A 8 -26.19 29.71 -24.81
C GLN A 8 -27.43 30.56 -24.48
N ALA A 9 -27.80 31.50 -25.36
CA ALA A 9 -29.02 32.30 -25.20
C ALA A 9 -30.31 31.44 -25.25
N LEU A 10 -30.35 30.43 -26.13
CA LEU A 10 -31.48 29.50 -26.25
C LEU A 10 -31.61 28.59 -25.01
N ASP A 11 -30.51 28.10 -24.44
CA ASP A 11 -30.51 27.27 -23.23
C ASP A 11 -31.01 28.05 -21.99
N VAL A 12 -30.57 29.30 -21.83
CA VAL A 12 -31.04 30.19 -20.76
C VAL A 12 -32.55 30.44 -20.88
N GLY A 13 -33.07 30.64 -22.10
CA GLY A 13 -34.51 30.81 -22.35
C GLY A 13 -35.35 29.58 -21.97
N GLN A 14 -34.85 28.37 -22.26
CA GLN A 14 -35.54 27.13 -21.89
C GLN A 14 -35.53 26.88 -20.38
N LYS A 15 -34.38 27.10 -19.73
CA LYS A 15 -34.25 27.01 -18.26
C LYS A 15 -35.20 28.00 -17.58
N TRP A 16 -35.21 29.27 -18.00
CA TRP A 16 -36.13 30.29 -17.50
C TRP A 16 -37.59 29.87 -17.62
N THR A 17 -38.00 29.36 -18.78
CA THR A 17 -39.38 28.92 -19.01
C THR A 17 -39.79 27.77 -18.08
N ARG A 18 -38.88 26.82 -17.81
CA ARG A 18 -39.13 25.73 -16.86
C ARG A 18 -39.26 26.24 -15.43
N GLN A 19 -38.43 27.20 -15.04
CA GLN A 19 -38.46 27.79 -13.71
C GLN A 19 -39.73 28.59 -13.45
N VAL A 20 -40.17 29.42 -14.40
CA VAL A 20 -41.44 30.16 -14.27
C VAL A 20 -42.62 29.20 -14.07
N LYS A 21 -42.68 28.11 -14.85
CA LYS A 21 -43.71 27.06 -14.66
C LYS A 21 -43.60 26.34 -13.31
N ALA A 22 -42.39 26.19 -12.76
CA ALA A 22 -42.19 25.60 -11.45
C ALA A 22 -42.64 26.55 -10.33
N GLU A 23 -42.39 27.85 -10.47
CA GLU A 23 -42.85 28.91 -9.56
C GLU A 23 -44.37 29.05 -9.53
N GLU A 24 -45.04 28.93 -10.69
CA GLU A 24 -46.51 28.94 -10.79
C GLU A 24 -47.14 27.75 -10.05
N LYS A 25 -46.48 26.58 -10.07
CA LYS A 25 -46.95 25.38 -9.38
C LYS A 25 -46.59 25.37 -7.89
N ARG A 26 -45.44 25.93 -7.53
CA ARG A 26 -44.94 26.03 -6.16
C ARG A 26 -44.25 27.37 -5.97
N PRO A 27 -44.87 28.32 -5.26
CA PRO A 27 -44.27 29.63 -5.00
C PRO A 27 -42.88 29.58 -4.33
N SER A 28 -42.57 28.51 -3.58
CA SER A 28 -41.26 28.27 -2.96
C SER A 28 -40.14 27.94 -3.95
N ALA A 29 -40.46 27.60 -5.20
CA ALA A 29 -39.45 27.34 -6.24
C ALA A 29 -38.68 28.61 -6.63
N ARG A 30 -39.18 29.80 -6.28
CA ARG A 30 -38.55 31.10 -6.56
C ARG A 30 -37.15 31.22 -5.95
N ILE A 31 -36.84 30.44 -4.91
CA ILE A 31 -35.53 30.38 -4.25
C ILE A 31 -34.43 29.90 -5.23
N TYR A 32 -34.78 29.10 -6.23
CA TYR A 32 -33.83 28.57 -7.22
C TYR A 32 -33.56 29.54 -8.39
N ARG A 33 -34.21 30.71 -8.42
CA ARG A 33 -34.08 31.68 -9.52
C ARG A 33 -32.66 32.24 -9.62
N ASP A 34 -31.98 32.43 -8.49
CA ASP A 34 -30.60 32.96 -8.47
C ASP A 34 -29.60 31.94 -9.03
N SER A 35 -29.84 30.63 -8.86
CA SER A 35 -29.03 29.56 -9.47
C SER A 35 -29.20 29.41 -10.98
N MET A 36 -30.11 30.16 -11.61
CA MET A 36 -30.26 30.16 -13.08
C MET A 36 -29.23 31.04 -13.78
N TRP A 37 -28.71 32.04 -13.07
CA TRP A 37 -27.79 33.06 -13.58
C TRP A 37 -26.34 32.79 -13.20
N THR A 38 -26.07 31.72 -12.45
CA THR A 38 -24.71 31.26 -12.18
C THR A 38 -24.10 30.72 -13.46
N VAL A 39 -22.92 31.24 -13.83
CA VAL A 39 -22.06 30.74 -14.92
C VAL A 39 -21.98 29.21 -14.82
N ALA A 40 -22.04 28.52 -15.97
CA ALA A 40 -21.98 27.06 -16.01
C ALA A 40 -20.71 26.57 -15.31
N ARG A 41 -20.85 26.15 -14.05
CA ARG A 41 -19.74 25.57 -13.29
C ARG A 41 -19.32 24.28 -13.97
N ARG A 42 -18.01 24.09 -14.15
CA ARG A 42 -17.48 22.86 -14.73
C ARG A 42 -17.69 21.73 -13.74
N SER A 43 -18.00 20.55 -14.26
CA SER A 43 -18.11 19.36 -13.40
C SER A 43 -16.73 18.98 -12.86
N LEU A 44 -16.69 18.46 -11.63
CA LEU A 44 -15.48 17.85 -11.07
C LEU A 44 -14.80 16.87 -12.04
N LYS A 45 -15.58 16.05 -12.77
CA LYS A 45 -15.03 15.12 -13.80
C LYS A 45 -14.20 15.88 -14.84
N SER A 46 -14.73 17.00 -15.36
CA SER A 46 -14.05 17.78 -16.41
C SER A 46 -12.77 18.42 -15.91
N ILE A 47 -12.76 18.96 -14.69
CA ILE A 47 -11.57 19.58 -14.08
C ILE A 47 -10.52 18.49 -13.78
N CYS A 48 -10.93 17.40 -13.13
CA CYS A 48 -10.06 16.27 -12.85
C CYS A 48 -9.43 15.70 -14.13
N TYR A 49 -10.19 15.54 -15.22
CA TYR A 49 -9.67 15.02 -16.48
C TYR A 49 -8.57 15.90 -17.09
N GLU A 50 -8.76 17.22 -17.05
CA GLU A 50 -7.78 18.19 -17.57
C GLU A 50 -6.49 18.15 -16.76
N ARG A 51 -6.59 17.97 -15.44
CA ARG A 51 -5.45 18.02 -14.51
C ARG A 51 -4.91 16.65 -14.11
N MET A 52 -5.45 15.57 -14.67
CA MET A 52 -5.17 14.21 -14.20
C MET A 52 -3.69 13.85 -14.36
N GLU A 53 -3.12 14.16 -15.53
CA GLU A 53 -1.73 13.88 -15.85
C GLU A 53 -0.76 14.70 -14.98
N GLU A 54 -1.09 15.97 -14.72
CA GLU A 54 -0.32 16.84 -13.81
C GLU A 54 -0.29 16.24 -12.39
N ALA A 55 -1.47 15.85 -11.88
CA ALA A 55 -1.57 15.24 -10.56
C ALA A 55 -0.84 13.90 -10.47
N TRP A 56 -0.96 13.07 -11.51
CA TRP A 56 -0.25 11.80 -11.61
C TRP A 56 1.26 12.00 -11.62
N ASN A 57 1.79 12.87 -12.48
CA ASN A 57 3.22 13.10 -12.61
C ASN A 57 3.83 13.62 -11.31
N LYS A 58 3.14 14.52 -10.60
CA LYS A 58 3.61 15.00 -9.30
C LYS A 58 3.59 13.92 -8.22
N ALA A 59 2.54 13.09 -8.18
CA ALA A 59 2.43 12.03 -7.18
C ALA A 59 3.42 10.87 -7.42
N SER A 60 3.73 10.57 -8.67
CA SER A 60 4.53 9.41 -9.11
C SER A 60 5.98 9.70 -9.48
N ASP A 61 6.43 10.94 -9.29
CA ASP A 61 7.75 11.41 -9.74
C ASP A 61 7.95 11.13 -11.25
N GLY A 62 7.00 11.63 -12.06
CA GLY A 62 6.98 11.44 -13.51
C GLY A 62 6.73 10.00 -13.96
N GLY A 63 6.06 9.19 -13.13
CA GLY A 63 5.81 7.77 -13.39
C GLY A 63 6.97 6.85 -13.03
N ARG A 64 8.03 7.37 -12.41
CA ARG A 64 9.16 6.56 -11.91
C ARG A 64 8.73 5.62 -10.80
N LEU A 65 7.81 6.07 -9.94
CA LEU A 65 7.38 5.36 -8.75
C LEU A 65 5.96 4.81 -8.87
N PRO A 66 5.71 3.62 -8.30
CA PRO A 66 4.34 3.15 -8.15
C PRO A 66 3.61 4.07 -7.17
N THR A 67 2.35 4.38 -7.46
CA THR A 67 1.62 5.39 -6.68
C THR A 67 0.23 4.91 -6.33
N HIS A 68 -0.11 4.97 -5.04
CA HIS A 68 -1.43 4.64 -4.57
C HIS A 68 -2.43 5.71 -5.00
N TRP A 69 -3.65 5.34 -5.40
CA TRP A 69 -4.65 6.29 -5.92
C TRP A 69 -4.95 7.47 -4.99
N ARG A 70 -4.78 7.29 -3.67
CA ARG A 70 -4.94 8.39 -2.70
C ARG A 70 -3.87 9.46 -2.85
N GLN A 71 -2.62 9.12 -3.17
CA GLN A 71 -1.58 10.14 -3.38
C GLN A 71 -1.95 11.04 -4.56
N VAL A 72 -2.48 10.45 -5.64
CA VAL A 72 -3.01 11.21 -6.79
C VAL A 72 -4.20 12.08 -6.37
N PHE A 73 -5.09 11.56 -5.52
CA PHE A 73 -6.22 12.33 -4.97
C PHE A 73 -5.74 13.57 -4.20
N TYR A 74 -4.75 13.43 -3.32
CA TYR A 74 -4.26 14.54 -2.51
C TYR A 74 -3.56 15.62 -3.34
N VAL A 75 -2.90 15.26 -4.44
CA VAL A 75 -2.41 16.25 -5.40
C VAL A 75 -3.55 16.89 -6.20
N MET A 76 -4.55 16.10 -6.61
CA MET A 76 -5.67 16.57 -7.42
C MET A 76 -6.62 17.51 -6.66
N ARG A 77 -6.81 17.26 -5.36
CA ARG A 77 -7.77 17.97 -4.52
C ARG A 77 -7.59 19.49 -4.53
N PRO A 78 -6.41 20.07 -4.21
CA PRO A 78 -6.22 21.52 -4.27
C PRO A 78 -6.43 22.05 -5.70
N LEU A 79 -5.95 21.34 -6.73
CA LEU A 79 -6.17 21.72 -8.13
C LEU A 79 -7.65 21.79 -8.53
N CYS A 80 -8.50 20.97 -7.91
CA CYS A 80 -9.95 20.98 -8.13
C CYS A 80 -10.68 21.99 -7.24
N ASP A 81 -10.32 22.07 -5.96
CA ASP A 81 -11.01 22.88 -4.96
C ASP A 81 -10.74 24.37 -5.16
N GLU A 82 -9.53 24.75 -5.60
CA GLU A 82 -9.16 26.13 -5.91
C GLU A 82 -9.60 26.57 -7.32
N HIS A 83 -10.07 25.64 -8.16
CA HIS A 83 -10.47 25.97 -9.52
C HIS A 83 -11.69 26.92 -9.51
N PRO A 84 -11.61 28.11 -10.15
CA PRO A 84 -12.67 29.13 -10.07
C PRO A 84 -14.05 28.66 -10.54
N GLU A 85 -14.07 27.66 -11.42
CA GLU A 85 -15.30 27.09 -11.98
C GLU A 85 -15.75 25.79 -11.31
N SER A 86 -15.11 25.37 -10.21
CA SER A 86 -15.48 24.17 -9.47
C SER A 86 -16.88 24.28 -8.87
N ASP A 87 -17.68 23.23 -9.03
CA ASP A 87 -19.07 23.22 -8.54
C ASP A 87 -19.19 22.90 -7.06
N ARG A 88 -18.25 22.11 -6.51
CA ARG A 88 -18.18 21.64 -5.12
C ARG A 88 -16.79 21.06 -4.82
N PRO A 89 -16.42 20.85 -3.54
CA PRO A 89 -15.15 20.21 -3.19
C PRO A 89 -15.03 18.76 -3.69
N LEU A 90 -13.81 18.35 -4.03
CA LEU A 90 -13.50 16.99 -4.46
C LEU A 90 -13.37 16.06 -3.23
N THR A 91 -14.18 14.99 -3.22
CA THR A 91 -14.08 13.95 -2.19
C THR A 91 -13.35 12.71 -2.69
N ASP A 92 -12.75 11.96 -1.77
CA ASP A 92 -12.03 10.71 -2.05
C ASP A 92 -12.89 9.69 -2.83
N ALA A 93 -14.14 9.51 -2.41
CA ALA A 93 -15.09 8.60 -3.04
C ALA A 93 -15.46 9.05 -4.46
N THR A 94 -15.61 10.35 -4.68
CA THR A 94 -15.91 10.91 -6.01
C THR A 94 -14.71 10.79 -6.94
N PHE A 95 -13.52 11.16 -6.45
CA PHE A 95 -12.29 11.09 -7.21
C PHE A 95 -11.94 9.66 -7.60
N LYS A 96 -12.12 8.69 -6.69
CA LYS A 96 -11.86 7.28 -7.00
C LYS A 96 -12.65 6.83 -8.24
N GLY A 97 -13.95 7.15 -8.32
CA GLY A 97 -14.77 6.82 -9.48
C GLY A 97 -14.35 7.56 -10.76
N ILE A 98 -13.96 8.83 -10.64
CA ILE A 98 -13.45 9.62 -11.77
C ILE A 98 -12.15 9.02 -12.30
N LEU A 99 -11.20 8.68 -11.42
CA LEU A 99 -9.91 8.09 -11.77
C LEU A 99 -10.09 6.72 -12.43
N GLU A 100 -10.94 5.85 -11.89
CA GLU A 100 -11.24 4.55 -12.51
C GLU A 100 -11.79 4.73 -13.92
N THR A 101 -12.75 5.63 -14.09
CA THR A 101 -13.32 5.95 -15.41
C THR A 101 -12.26 6.51 -16.37
N TYR A 102 -11.36 7.38 -15.88
CA TYR A 102 -10.30 7.97 -16.70
C TYR A 102 -9.31 6.91 -17.20
N LEU A 103 -8.88 6.00 -16.31
CA LEU A 103 -7.95 4.92 -16.64
C LEU A 103 -8.56 3.95 -17.66
N ASP A 104 -9.84 3.63 -17.54
CA ASP A 104 -10.57 2.78 -18.48
C ASP A 104 -10.74 3.45 -19.86
N GLU A 105 -11.07 4.76 -19.88
CA GLU A 105 -11.31 5.51 -21.12
C GLU A 105 -10.01 5.84 -21.89
N HIS A 106 -8.90 6.13 -21.19
CA HIS A 106 -7.67 6.64 -21.81
C HIS A 106 -6.52 5.62 -21.86
N ALA A 107 -6.55 4.60 -21.00
CA ALA A 107 -5.50 3.58 -20.87
C ALA A 107 -4.06 4.15 -20.92
N PRO A 108 -3.70 5.13 -20.07
CA PRO A 108 -2.45 5.88 -20.21
C PRO A 108 -1.19 5.09 -19.83
N GLY A 109 -1.33 3.83 -19.41
CA GLY A 109 -0.21 2.98 -18.98
C GLY A 109 0.32 3.28 -17.57
N TRP A 110 -0.39 4.09 -16.79
CA TRP A 110 0.03 4.51 -15.45
C TRP A 110 -0.03 3.38 -14.43
N ASP A 111 0.98 3.32 -13.55
CA ASP A 111 1.07 2.30 -12.50
C ASP A 111 0.36 2.72 -11.19
N VAL A 112 -0.96 2.87 -11.27
CA VAL A 112 -1.77 3.20 -10.10
C VAL A 112 -1.98 1.94 -9.24
N LEU A 113 -1.67 2.01 -7.94
CA LEU A 113 -1.85 0.91 -6.99
C LEU A 113 -3.15 1.01 -6.19
N ARG A 114 -3.74 -0.14 -5.83
CA ARG A 114 -4.88 -0.27 -4.90
C ARG A 114 -4.49 -1.10 -3.68
N GLY A 115 -4.83 -0.59 -2.50
CA GLY A 115 -4.64 -1.29 -1.23
C GLY A 115 -5.40 -2.63 -1.14
N ALA A 116 -4.89 -3.53 -0.30
CA ALA A 116 -5.43 -4.88 -0.17
C ALA A 116 -6.88 -4.90 0.35
N ARG A 117 -7.73 -5.76 -0.24
CA ARG A 117 -9.09 -6.01 0.25
C ARG A 117 -9.45 -7.49 0.22
N GLY A 118 -9.55 -8.07 1.41
CA GLY A 118 -9.80 -9.51 1.55
C GLY A 118 -8.54 -10.33 1.28
N VAL A 119 -8.71 -11.66 1.33
CA VAL A 119 -7.63 -12.64 1.21
C VAL A 119 -8.07 -13.73 0.24
N PHE A 120 -7.22 -14.05 -0.72
CA PHE A 120 -7.36 -15.22 -1.59
C PHE A 120 -6.57 -16.38 -0.99
N LYS A 121 -7.20 -17.56 -0.87
CA LYS A 121 -6.57 -18.76 -0.32
C LYS A 121 -6.60 -19.86 -1.36
N GLU A 122 -5.43 -20.40 -1.68
CA GLU A 122 -5.31 -21.56 -2.54
C GLU A 122 -5.68 -22.83 -1.77
N PRO A 123 -6.32 -23.81 -2.43
CA PRO A 123 -6.48 -25.13 -1.84
C PRO A 123 -5.11 -25.78 -1.67
N HIS A 124 -4.98 -26.64 -0.66
CA HIS A 124 -3.75 -27.40 -0.36
C HIS A 124 -2.49 -26.55 -0.12
N ALA A 125 -2.65 -25.26 0.17
CA ALA A 125 -1.54 -24.45 0.68
C ALA A 125 -1.04 -24.99 2.03
N ALA A 126 0.22 -24.67 2.36
CA ALA A 126 0.82 -25.06 3.64
C ALA A 126 -0.07 -24.62 4.82
N ARG A 127 -0.08 -25.39 5.90
CA ARG A 127 -0.99 -25.15 7.06
C ARG A 127 -0.80 -23.78 7.71
N ASP A 128 0.36 -23.15 7.54
CA ASP A 128 0.70 -21.83 8.04
C ASP A 128 0.60 -20.72 6.97
N ASP A 129 0.06 -21.02 5.79
CA ASP A 129 -0.22 -20.02 4.78
C ASP A 129 -1.50 -19.23 5.12
N ASN A 130 -1.33 -17.93 5.36
CA ASN A 130 -2.42 -17.02 5.64
C ASN A 130 -3.16 -16.56 4.39
N GLY A 131 -2.71 -16.97 3.19
CA GLY A 131 -3.27 -16.59 1.90
C GLY A 131 -2.71 -15.29 1.35
N LEU A 132 -3.02 -15.02 0.08
CA LEU A 132 -2.62 -13.83 -0.65
C LEU A 132 -3.56 -12.66 -0.29
N ALA A 133 -3.04 -11.64 0.40
CA ALA A 133 -3.78 -10.39 0.57
C ALA A 133 -4.04 -9.72 -0.79
N MET A 134 -5.28 -9.37 -1.09
CA MET A 134 -5.71 -8.97 -2.45
C MET A 134 -5.41 -7.50 -2.76
N SER A 135 -4.13 -7.14 -2.89
CA SER A 135 -3.66 -5.86 -3.43
C SER A 135 -3.22 -5.99 -4.88
N THR A 136 -3.12 -4.86 -5.60
CA THR A 136 -2.62 -4.83 -6.99
C THR A 136 -1.26 -5.51 -7.12
N MET A 137 -0.33 -5.22 -6.20
CA MET A 137 1.02 -5.79 -6.22
C MET A 137 1.04 -7.30 -5.97
N ASN A 138 0.29 -7.77 -4.99
CA ASN A 138 0.22 -9.20 -4.66
C ASN A 138 -0.39 -10.02 -5.78
N VAL A 139 -1.48 -9.54 -6.41
CA VAL A 139 -2.10 -10.21 -7.56
C VAL A 139 -1.14 -10.26 -8.75
N ARG A 140 -0.44 -9.17 -9.05
CA ARG A 140 0.56 -9.16 -10.13
C ARG A 140 1.70 -10.16 -9.87
N LYS A 141 2.20 -10.23 -8.64
CA LYS A 141 3.24 -11.21 -8.25
C LYS A 141 2.74 -12.63 -8.43
N TYR A 142 1.53 -12.92 -7.97
CA TYR A 142 0.89 -14.21 -8.12
C TYR A 142 0.74 -14.63 -9.59
N LEU A 143 0.25 -13.73 -10.46
CA LEU A 143 0.07 -14.00 -11.89
C LEU A 143 1.39 -14.14 -12.68
N ARG A 144 2.49 -13.60 -12.15
CA ARG A 144 3.84 -13.73 -12.74
C ARG A 144 4.61 -14.95 -12.22
N ALA A 145 4.04 -15.72 -11.30
CA ALA A 145 4.72 -16.89 -10.77
C ALA A 145 5.08 -17.86 -11.92
N PRO A 146 6.33 -18.33 -12.00
CA PRO A 146 6.73 -19.26 -13.04
C PRO A 146 5.97 -20.58 -12.89
N ALA A 147 5.74 -21.26 -14.01
CA ALA A 147 5.23 -22.62 -14.00
C ALA A 147 6.16 -23.53 -13.18
N PRO A 148 5.60 -24.55 -12.48
CA PRO A 148 6.40 -25.50 -11.73
C PRO A 148 7.38 -26.22 -12.67
N ARG A 149 8.59 -26.48 -12.17
CA ARG A 149 9.64 -27.24 -12.86
C ARG A 149 9.89 -28.54 -12.12
N HIS A 150 10.38 -29.55 -12.85
CA HIS A 150 10.76 -30.84 -12.28
C HIS A 150 12.14 -30.80 -11.61
N GLU A 151 12.97 -29.82 -11.96
CA GLU A 151 14.26 -29.55 -11.32
C GLU A 151 14.10 -29.38 -9.82
N VAL A 152 14.88 -30.12 -9.04
CA VAL A 152 14.97 -29.93 -7.58
C VAL A 152 15.63 -28.57 -7.34
N PRO A 153 14.97 -27.64 -6.64
CA PRO A 153 15.53 -26.32 -6.41
C PRO A 153 16.77 -26.40 -5.50
N PRO A 154 17.72 -25.47 -5.62
CA PRO A 154 18.87 -25.41 -4.72
C PRO A 154 18.41 -25.16 -3.29
N VAL A 155 19.16 -25.71 -2.34
CA VAL A 155 18.99 -25.43 -0.92
C VAL A 155 19.20 -23.94 -0.66
N GLN A 156 18.27 -23.32 0.07
CA GLN A 156 18.33 -21.88 0.34
C GLN A 156 19.56 -21.51 1.19
N ALA A 157 20.44 -20.68 0.61
CA ALA A 157 21.66 -20.21 1.27
C ALA A 157 21.39 -19.28 2.45
N ARG A 158 20.29 -18.52 2.41
CA ARG A 158 19.92 -17.57 3.45
C ARG A 158 19.82 -18.26 4.82
N PHE A 159 20.46 -17.68 5.84
CA PHE A 159 20.34 -18.17 7.21
C PHE A 159 18.87 -18.01 7.67
N PRO A 160 18.27 -19.03 8.31
CA PRO A 160 16.84 -19.07 8.58
C PRO A 160 16.45 -18.21 9.79
N THR A 161 16.79 -16.92 9.76
CA THR A 161 16.30 -15.96 10.78
C THR A 161 14.81 -15.70 10.58
N LYS A 162 14.05 -15.65 11.68
CA LYS A 162 12.61 -15.33 11.68
C LYS A 162 12.29 -14.50 12.92
N GLY A 163 11.36 -13.55 12.77
CA GLY A 163 11.00 -12.63 13.85
C GLY A 163 12.04 -11.52 14.03
N ALA A 164 12.04 -10.88 15.19
CA ALA A 164 12.91 -9.73 15.45
C ALA A 164 14.39 -10.07 15.51
N HIS A 165 14.73 -11.23 16.08
CA HIS A 165 16.11 -11.64 16.28
C HIS A 165 16.87 -11.71 14.96
N ASN A 166 17.97 -10.97 14.90
CA ASN A 166 18.92 -10.98 13.79
C ASN A 166 18.29 -10.65 12.42
N ARG A 167 17.21 -9.84 12.41
CA ARG A 167 16.49 -9.46 11.17
C ARG A 167 15.79 -8.10 11.20
N ILE A 168 15.27 -7.65 12.34
CA ILE A 168 14.52 -6.40 12.44
C ILE A 168 15.30 -5.42 13.31
N ALA A 169 15.93 -4.42 12.71
CA ALA A 169 16.63 -3.36 13.45
C ALA A 169 15.64 -2.40 14.11
N ALA A 170 14.53 -2.12 13.43
CA ALA A 170 13.51 -1.19 13.87
C ALA A 170 12.14 -1.55 13.28
N VAL A 171 11.08 -1.02 13.87
CA VAL A 171 9.70 -1.17 13.38
C VAL A 171 9.10 0.21 13.10
N LEU A 172 8.63 0.46 11.89
CA LEU A 172 7.89 1.66 11.53
C LEU A 172 6.39 1.38 11.54
N ILE A 173 5.67 2.03 12.44
CA ILE A 173 4.23 1.90 12.65
C ILE A 173 3.53 3.08 11.99
N CYS A 174 2.69 2.81 10.98
CA CYS A 174 1.99 3.86 10.23
C CYS A 174 0.51 3.51 10.04
N GLU A 175 -0.39 4.47 10.27
CA GLU A 175 -1.84 4.24 10.11
C GLU A 175 -2.27 4.19 8.64
N LYS A 176 -1.51 4.81 7.74
CA LYS A 176 -1.96 5.05 6.36
C LYS A 176 -1.57 3.93 5.39
N GLU A 177 -2.52 3.60 4.52
CA GLU A 177 -2.33 2.72 3.37
C GLU A 177 -1.65 3.48 2.22
N GLY A 178 -0.64 2.88 1.61
CA GLY A 178 -0.02 3.34 0.36
C GLY A 178 1.45 3.74 0.47
N PHE A 179 1.94 4.03 1.68
CA PHE A 179 3.35 4.35 1.91
C PHE A 179 4.25 3.12 1.91
N ASP A 180 3.74 1.95 2.31
CA ASP A 180 4.53 0.71 2.33
C ASP A 180 5.08 0.36 0.93
N ASP A 181 4.23 0.43 -0.10
CA ASP A 181 4.63 0.12 -1.48
C ASP A 181 5.71 1.10 -1.98
N LEU A 182 5.61 2.38 -1.60
CA LEU A 182 6.59 3.41 -1.91
C LEU A 182 7.94 3.14 -1.20
N LEU A 183 7.92 2.90 0.11
CA LEU A 183 9.12 2.60 0.88
C LEU A 183 9.80 1.31 0.39
N ILE A 184 9.02 0.30 0.01
CA ILE A 184 9.52 -0.95 -0.58
C ILE A 184 10.16 -0.69 -1.94
N ALA A 185 9.55 0.13 -2.80
CA ALA A 185 10.09 0.47 -4.11
C ALA A 185 11.47 1.17 -3.99
N GLU A 186 11.63 2.04 -3.00
CA GLU A 186 12.89 2.72 -2.66
C GLU A 186 13.79 1.92 -1.71
N GLN A 187 13.45 0.65 -1.48
CA GLN A 187 14.22 -0.31 -0.67
C GLN A 187 14.51 0.15 0.77
N VAL A 188 13.77 1.12 1.32
CA VAL A 188 13.97 1.63 2.70
C VAL A 188 13.92 0.48 3.72
N PRO A 189 12.94 -0.46 3.69
CA PRO A 189 12.93 -1.61 4.58
C PRO A 189 14.21 -2.45 4.54
N ALA A 190 14.77 -2.63 3.35
CA ALA A 190 15.98 -3.43 3.15
C ALA A 190 17.26 -2.66 3.49
N ARG A 191 17.26 -1.33 3.39
CA ARG A 191 18.41 -0.48 3.72
C ARG A 191 18.62 -0.35 5.23
N TYR A 192 17.54 -0.32 6.01
CA TYR A 192 17.58 -0.14 7.47
C TYR A 192 17.17 -1.40 8.27
N ASP A 193 16.98 -2.56 7.63
CA ASP A 193 16.40 -3.75 8.27
C ASP A 193 15.10 -3.42 9.04
N LEU A 194 14.27 -2.56 8.43
CA LEU A 194 13.10 -1.95 9.02
C LEU A 194 11.85 -2.79 8.72
N ALA A 195 11.13 -3.19 9.75
CA ALA A 195 9.83 -3.83 9.62
C ALA A 195 8.73 -2.76 9.49
N LEU A 196 7.92 -2.85 8.44
CA LEU A 196 6.75 -1.99 8.27
C LEU A 196 5.53 -2.62 8.95
N MET A 197 4.84 -1.83 9.77
CA MET A 197 3.62 -2.21 10.47
C MET A 197 2.50 -1.22 10.16
N SER A 198 1.67 -1.54 9.16
CA SER A 198 0.45 -0.77 8.91
C SER A 198 -0.62 -1.12 9.95
N THR A 199 -1.17 -0.14 10.65
CA THR A 199 -2.20 -0.37 11.68
C THR A 199 -3.62 -0.34 11.12
N LYS A 200 -3.79 -0.06 9.82
CA LYS A 200 -5.10 0.03 9.20
C LYS A 200 -5.84 -1.31 9.17
N GLY A 201 -7.03 -1.33 9.79
CA GLY A 201 -7.87 -2.52 9.81
C GLY A 201 -7.36 -3.65 10.73
N ILE A 202 -6.26 -3.44 11.44
CA ILE A 202 -5.75 -4.34 12.48
C ILE A 202 -6.36 -3.93 13.82
N SER A 203 -6.61 -4.92 14.69
CA SER A 203 -6.93 -4.63 16.10
C SER A 203 -5.77 -3.86 16.73
N ALA A 204 -6.03 -2.64 17.21
CA ALA A 204 -5.04 -1.82 17.89
C ALA A 204 -4.35 -2.56 19.06
N ARG A 205 -5.01 -3.57 19.65
CA ARG A 205 -4.39 -4.43 20.67
C ARG A 205 -3.35 -5.39 20.08
N ALA A 206 -3.66 -6.09 18.99
CA ALA A 206 -2.74 -7.06 18.40
C ALA A 206 -1.46 -6.40 17.86
N ALA A 207 -1.59 -5.20 17.28
CA ALA A 207 -0.44 -4.42 16.84
C ALA A 207 0.48 -4.04 18.02
N ARG A 208 -0.10 -3.64 19.16
CA ARG A 208 0.64 -3.33 20.39
C ARG A 208 1.32 -4.56 20.98
N ASP A 209 0.59 -5.67 21.09
CA ASP A 209 1.14 -6.93 21.61
C ASP A 209 2.36 -7.37 20.77
N LEU A 210 2.30 -7.20 19.44
CA LEU A 210 3.43 -7.47 18.56
C LEU A 210 4.59 -6.50 18.79
N ALA A 211 4.34 -5.19 18.78
CA ALA A 211 5.36 -4.17 19.01
C ALA A 211 6.11 -4.37 20.35
N GLU A 212 5.38 -4.66 21.43
CA GLU A 212 5.96 -4.96 22.74
C GLU A 212 6.80 -6.24 22.75
N SER A 213 6.44 -7.24 21.94
CA SER A 213 7.16 -8.52 21.88
C SER A 213 8.42 -8.53 21.01
N LEU A 214 8.53 -7.61 20.03
CA LEU A 214 9.62 -7.63 19.05
C LEU A 214 10.97 -7.22 19.66
N ALA A 215 11.03 -6.60 20.85
CA ALA A 215 12.27 -6.15 21.49
C ALA A 215 13.20 -5.31 20.57
N ALA A 216 12.60 -4.68 19.54
CA ALA A 216 13.24 -3.76 18.61
C ALA A 216 12.63 -2.36 18.81
N PRO A 217 13.41 -1.28 18.60
CA PRO A 217 12.87 0.07 18.66
C PRO A 217 11.72 0.24 17.68
N CYS A 218 10.60 0.75 18.20
CA CYS A 218 9.40 1.03 17.42
C CYS A 218 9.28 2.53 17.21
N PHE A 219 8.81 2.92 16.03
CA PHE A 219 8.65 4.32 15.63
C PHE A 219 7.22 4.52 15.12
N THR A 220 6.53 5.55 15.59
CA THR A 220 5.19 5.89 15.08
C THR A 220 5.30 7.04 14.08
N LEU A 221 4.71 6.85 12.91
CA LEU A 221 4.65 7.84 11.83
C LEU A 221 3.19 8.19 11.55
N HIS A 222 2.88 9.49 11.61
CA HIS A 222 1.51 9.98 11.46
C HIS A 222 1.44 11.42 10.92
N ASP A 223 0.22 11.81 10.54
CA ASP A 223 -0.14 13.19 10.19
C ASP A 223 -0.07 14.12 11.40
N LEU A 224 0.18 15.41 11.20
CA LEU A 224 -0.02 16.42 12.25
C LEU A 224 -1.52 16.72 12.40
N ASP A 225 -2.24 15.80 13.05
CA ASP A 225 -3.64 15.92 13.41
C ASP A 225 -3.95 15.21 14.74
N LYS A 226 -5.16 15.39 15.25
CA LYS A 226 -5.59 14.76 16.51
C LYS A 226 -5.52 13.23 16.48
N ASN A 227 -5.87 12.59 15.37
CA ASN A 227 -5.92 11.12 15.29
C ASN A 227 -4.50 10.52 15.26
N GLY A 228 -3.56 11.18 14.58
CA GLY A 228 -2.15 10.80 14.55
C GLY A 228 -1.56 10.75 15.96
N PHE A 229 -1.73 11.80 16.75
CA PHE A 229 -1.30 11.82 18.16
C PHE A 229 -1.98 10.73 19.00
N VAL A 230 -3.27 10.48 18.81
CA VAL A 230 -3.99 9.40 19.51
C VAL A 230 -3.48 8.01 19.11
N MET A 231 -3.10 7.82 17.85
CA MET A 231 -2.50 6.58 17.37
C MET A 231 -1.11 6.39 18.00
N ALA A 232 -0.27 7.42 17.96
CA ALA A 232 1.08 7.40 18.53
C ALA A 232 1.06 7.09 20.03
N SER A 233 0.21 7.76 20.80
CA SER A 233 0.07 7.52 22.24
C SER A 233 -0.45 6.12 22.58
N GLY A 234 -1.07 5.45 21.61
CA GLY A 234 -1.43 4.04 21.69
C GLY A 234 -0.21 3.12 21.85
N PHE A 235 0.99 3.54 21.43
CA PHE A 235 2.23 2.77 21.49
C PHE A 235 3.23 3.42 22.45
N PRO A 236 3.06 3.29 23.78
CA PRO A 236 3.80 4.08 24.77
C PRO A 236 5.32 3.81 24.80
N GLY A 237 5.80 2.71 24.22
CA GLY A 237 7.24 2.41 24.09
C GLY A 237 7.83 2.78 22.72
N ALA A 238 7.01 3.28 21.80
CA ALA A 238 7.47 3.72 20.49
C ALA A 238 7.92 5.20 20.54
N ILE A 239 8.91 5.52 19.71
CA ILE A 239 9.38 6.89 19.51
C ILE A 239 8.48 7.55 18.46
N ASP A 240 7.94 8.71 18.79
CA ASP A 240 7.12 9.47 17.85
C ASP A 240 8.00 10.24 16.85
N ILE A 241 7.89 9.86 15.57
CA ILE A 241 8.54 10.51 14.42
C ILE A 241 7.51 11.01 13.40
N GLY A 242 6.24 11.17 13.81
CA GLY A 242 5.21 11.79 13.00
C GLY A 242 5.56 13.23 12.62
N ILE A 243 4.80 13.82 11.69
CA ILE A 243 4.97 15.24 11.33
C ILE A 243 4.78 16.08 12.60
N ARG A 244 5.80 16.88 12.93
CA ARG A 244 5.80 17.89 13.98
C ARG A 244 5.76 19.29 13.36
N LEU A 245 5.42 20.30 14.15
CA LEU A 245 5.34 21.68 13.64
C LEU A 245 6.64 22.19 13.02
N PRO A 246 7.85 21.88 13.53
CA PRO A 246 9.11 22.24 12.86
C PRO A 246 9.26 21.61 11.47
N ASP A 247 8.77 20.38 11.28
CA ASP A 247 8.83 19.70 9.97
C ASP A 247 7.94 20.41 8.95
N VAL A 248 6.81 21.00 9.38
CA VAL A 248 5.93 21.79 8.51
C VAL A 248 6.65 23.00 7.93
N GLU A 249 7.47 23.67 8.74
CA GLU A 249 8.26 24.81 8.31
C GLU A 249 9.45 24.39 7.43
N GLU A 250 10.18 23.34 7.83
CA GLU A 250 11.36 22.85 7.12
C GLU A 250 11.03 22.33 5.71
N TRP A 251 9.90 21.63 5.57
CA TRP A 251 9.48 21.01 4.32
C TRP A 251 8.42 21.82 3.57
N GLU A 252 8.13 23.05 4.03
CA GLU A 252 7.14 23.96 3.44
C GLU A 252 5.76 23.28 3.20
N LEU A 253 5.32 22.44 4.14
CA LEU A 253 4.13 21.62 3.99
C LEU A 253 2.85 22.47 4.06
N ALA A 254 1.95 22.25 3.11
CA ALA A 254 0.65 22.91 3.10
C ALA A 254 -0.25 22.40 4.25
N ALA A 255 -0.85 23.32 4.99
CA ALA A 255 -1.87 23.02 5.99
C ALA A 255 -3.26 22.96 5.35
N GLU A 256 -4.09 22.03 5.82
CA GLU A 256 -5.50 21.94 5.47
C GLU A 256 -6.40 22.36 6.63
N GLU A 257 -7.57 22.91 6.33
CA GLU A 257 -8.59 23.16 7.34
C GLU A 257 -9.24 21.86 7.86
N GLN A 258 -9.41 21.79 9.18
CA GLN A 258 -10.14 20.73 9.86
C GLN A 258 -11.14 21.33 10.85
N THR A 259 -12.35 20.80 10.88
CA THR A 259 -13.34 21.21 11.89
C THR A 259 -13.27 20.31 13.13
N HIS A 260 -13.20 20.94 14.30
CA HIS A 260 -13.39 20.27 15.58
C HIS A 260 -14.71 20.69 16.22
N PRO A 261 -15.59 19.75 16.60
CA PRO A 261 -16.86 20.10 17.29
C PRO A 261 -16.66 20.82 18.62
N ASN A 262 -15.49 20.64 19.25
CA ASN A 262 -15.12 21.30 20.50
C ASN A 262 -13.59 21.46 20.55
N GLU A 263 -13.13 22.66 20.22
CA GLU A 263 -11.72 23.06 20.19
C GLU A 263 -11.02 22.80 21.53
N TRP A 264 -11.61 23.23 22.65
CA TRP A 264 -11.03 23.01 23.99
C TRP A 264 -10.76 21.53 24.29
N ARG A 265 -11.72 20.65 23.96
CA ARG A 265 -11.56 19.20 24.15
C ARG A 265 -10.54 18.61 23.17
N ALA A 266 -10.46 19.11 21.94
CA ALA A 266 -9.44 18.69 20.99
C ALA A 266 -8.05 19.05 21.50
N ARG A 267 -7.86 20.29 21.94
CA ARG A 267 -6.62 20.80 22.54
C ARG A 267 -6.17 19.98 23.75
N ALA A 268 -7.08 19.76 24.71
CA ALA A 268 -6.78 18.97 25.90
C ALA A 268 -6.37 17.52 25.56
N ASN A 269 -7.00 16.93 24.54
CA ASN A 269 -6.66 15.59 24.08
C ASN A 269 -5.29 15.55 23.39
N LEU A 270 -4.95 16.54 22.55
CA LEU A 270 -3.64 16.64 21.91
C LEU A 270 -2.50 16.70 22.94
N LEU A 271 -2.63 17.58 23.94
CA LEU A 271 -1.66 17.70 25.03
C LEU A 271 -1.51 16.39 25.83
N GLN A 272 -2.62 15.70 26.09
CA GLN A 272 -2.60 14.40 26.77
C GLN A 272 -1.86 13.33 25.97
N ASN A 273 -1.81 13.46 24.65
CA ASN A 273 -1.20 12.49 23.73
C ASN A 273 0.18 12.93 23.22
N GLY A 274 0.84 13.91 23.86
CA GLY A 274 2.24 14.25 23.57
C GLY A 274 2.45 15.39 22.57
N ALA A 275 1.40 16.11 22.17
CA ALA A 275 1.56 17.35 21.43
C ALA A 275 2.13 18.46 22.32
N SER A 276 2.97 19.32 21.74
CA SER A 276 3.37 20.59 22.37
C SER A 276 2.19 21.56 22.47
N VAL A 277 2.39 22.67 23.18
CA VAL A 277 1.38 23.72 23.28
C VAL A 277 1.10 24.34 21.91
N GLU A 278 2.14 24.65 21.12
CA GLU A 278 1.96 25.24 19.79
C GLU A 278 1.25 24.26 18.84
N GLU A 279 1.62 22.98 18.84
CA GLU A 279 0.95 21.97 18.01
C GLU A 279 -0.51 21.76 18.43
N ALA A 280 -0.78 21.77 19.74
CA ALA A 280 -2.13 21.64 20.25
C ALA A 280 -3.00 22.83 19.83
N ASP A 281 -2.46 24.05 19.88
CA ASP A 281 -3.14 25.28 19.45
C ASP A 281 -3.35 25.29 17.94
N PHE A 282 -2.32 24.92 17.16
CA PHE A 282 -2.38 24.80 15.71
C PHE A 282 -3.47 23.83 15.26
N VAL A 283 -3.47 22.61 15.80
CA VAL A 283 -4.44 21.59 15.40
C VAL A 283 -5.84 21.92 15.92
N SER A 284 -5.97 22.28 17.19
CA SER A 284 -7.31 22.59 17.75
C SER A 284 -7.94 23.84 17.15
N GLY A 285 -7.13 24.81 16.71
CA GLY A 285 -7.54 25.99 15.94
C GLY A 285 -8.03 25.67 14.51
N GLY A 286 -8.00 24.39 14.12
CA GLY A 286 -8.61 23.89 12.90
C GLY A 286 -7.65 23.75 11.73
N GLN A 287 -6.37 23.54 11.98
CA GLN A 287 -5.38 23.20 10.96
C GLN A 287 -4.92 21.75 11.09
N ARG A 288 -4.52 21.12 10.00
CA ARG A 288 -3.85 19.81 10.01
C ARG A 288 -2.82 19.73 8.89
N VAL A 289 -1.83 18.87 9.03
CA VAL A 289 -0.88 18.57 7.94
C VAL A 289 -0.84 17.08 7.71
N GLU A 290 -1.04 16.65 6.47
CA GLU A 290 -1.04 15.24 6.10
C GLU A 290 0.32 14.79 5.56
N LEU A 291 0.70 13.53 5.81
CA LEU A 291 1.85 12.87 5.15
C LEU A 291 1.76 12.88 3.61
N ASN A 292 0.56 13.00 3.05
CA ASN A 292 0.38 13.10 1.60
C ASN A 292 0.74 14.48 1.03
N MET A 293 1.11 15.46 1.87
CA MET A 293 1.59 16.76 1.40
C MET A 293 3.02 16.69 0.86
N PHE A 294 3.79 15.68 1.30
CA PHE A 294 5.06 15.35 0.68
C PHE A 294 4.87 14.81 -0.74
N THR A 295 5.79 15.16 -1.64
CA THR A 295 6.03 14.33 -2.83
C THR A 295 6.57 12.96 -2.42
N SER A 296 6.51 11.98 -3.33
CA SER A 296 6.99 10.64 -3.03
C SER A 296 8.49 10.60 -2.66
N SER A 297 9.32 11.46 -3.27
CA SER A 297 10.75 11.56 -2.94
C SER A 297 10.98 12.23 -1.59
N GLU A 298 10.31 13.35 -1.30
CA GLU A 298 10.44 14.05 -0.01
C GLU A 298 9.97 13.17 1.15
N PHE A 299 8.89 12.40 0.96
CA PHE A 299 8.42 11.47 1.99
C PHE A 299 9.47 10.42 2.35
N VAL A 300 10.14 9.86 1.33
CA VAL A 300 11.19 8.86 1.54
C VAL A 300 12.37 9.49 2.28
N GLU A 301 12.82 10.67 1.83
CA GLU A 301 13.91 11.41 2.47
C GLU A 301 13.59 11.77 3.93
N PHE A 302 12.37 12.25 4.20
CA PHE A 302 11.88 12.54 5.55
C PHE A 302 11.95 11.32 6.47
N VAL A 303 11.48 10.15 6.00
CA VAL A 303 11.51 8.91 6.80
C VAL A 303 12.95 8.47 7.05
N GLU A 304 13.83 8.53 6.05
CA GLU A 304 15.24 8.17 6.21
C GLU A 304 15.95 9.07 7.22
N GLN A 305 15.78 10.39 7.10
CA GLN A 305 16.35 11.36 8.03
C GLN A 305 15.91 11.07 9.47
N LYS A 306 14.61 10.82 9.71
CA LYS A 306 14.12 10.47 11.06
C LYS A 306 14.72 9.16 11.59
N LEU A 307 14.91 8.15 10.74
CA LEU A 307 15.53 6.89 11.16
C LEU A 307 17.01 7.08 11.51
N GLU A 308 17.75 7.85 10.70
CA GLU A 308 19.16 8.17 10.92
C GLU A 308 19.36 9.01 12.19
N GLU A 309 18.53 10.04 12.41
CA GLU A 309 18.54 10.87 13.63
C GLU A 309 18.39 10.04 14.91
N HIS A 310 17.68 8.91 14.83
CA HIS A 310 17.47 7.99 15.95
C HIS A 310 18.45 6.80 15.97
N GLY A 311 19.47 6.82 15.10
CA GLY A 311 20.55 5.83 15.10
C GLY A 311 20.14 4.44 14.64
N VAL A 312 19.15 4.34 13.74
CA VAL A 312 18.76 3.05 13.16
C VAL A 312 19.83 2.58 12.19
N GLU A 313 20.54 1.52 12.57
CA GLU A 313 21.58 0.87 11.75
C GLU A 313 21.17 -0.56 11.36
N LYS A 314 21.80 -1.10 10.31
CA LYS A 314 21.58 -2.49 9.91
C LYS A 314 22.05 -3.44 11.00
N ILE A 315 21.36 -4.57 11.10
CA ILE A 315 21.72 -5.59 12.06
C ILE A 315 23.01 -6.29 11.65
N VAL A 316 23.93 -6.34 12.60
CA VAL A 316 25.03 -7.30 12.61
C VAL A 316 24.79 -8.25 13.79
N PRO A 317 24.52 -9.54 13.54
CA PRO A 317 24.35 -10.52 14.60
C PRO A 317 25.62 -10.70 15.44
N ASP A 318 25.48 -11.33 16.61
CA ASP A 318 26.62 -11.72 17.45
C ASP A 318 27.53 -12.77 16.79
N ASP A 319 28.76 -12.90 17.32
CA ASP A 319 29.79 -13.82 16.80
C ASP A 319 29.33 -15.28 16.77
N GLU A 320 28.51 -15.71 17.73
CA GLU A 320 27.97 -17.08 17.79
C GLU A 320 27.03 -17.35 16.61
N THR A 321 26.10 -16.43 16.37
CA THR A 321 25.18 -16.48 15.23
C THR A 321 25.94 -16.41 13.92
N LEU A 322 26.94 -15.52 13.80
CA LEU A 322 27.76 -15.39 12.61
C LEU A 322 28.56 -16.66 12.31
N ALA A 323 29.14 -17.31 13.34
CA ALA A 323 29.85 -18.57 13.18
C ALA A 323 28.93 -19.70 12.70
N ALA A 324 27.73 -19.82 13.28
CA ALA A 324 26.72 -20.78 12.84
C ALA A 324 26.25 -20.51 11.39
N ALA A 325 26.03 -19.24 11.05
CA ALA A 325 25.64 -18.83 9.71
C ALA A 325 26.72 -19.13 8.67
N TRP A 326 27.99 -18.87 9.00
CA TRP A 326 29.14 -19.18 8.16
C TRP A 326 29.25 -20.68 7.87
N GLN A 327 29.16 -21.52 8.90
CA GLN A 327 29.20 -22.98 8.74
C GLN A 327 28.05 -23.50 7.88
N ARG A 328 26.83 -23.02 8.14
CA ARG A 328 25.65 -23.39 7.34
C ARG A 328 25.82 -22.98 5.89
N ALA A 329 26.32 -21.77 5.62
CA ALA A 329 26.53 -21.27 4.25
C ALA A 329 27.49 -22.17 3.47
N HIS A 330 28.59 -22.62 4.08
CA HIS A 330 29.54 -23.55 3.46
C HIS A 330 28.91 -24.92 3.16
N LEU A 331 28.11 -25.44 4.09
CA LEU A 331 27.41 -26.70 3.87
C LEU A 331 26.40 -26.59 2.72
N VAL A 332 25.59 -25.52 2.71
CA VAL A 332 24.60 -25.28 1.66
C VAL A 332 25.26 -25.10 0.30
N GLU A 333 26.36 -24.37 0.22
CA GLU A 333 27.11 -24.20 -1.03
C GLU A 333 27.61 -25.56 -1.56
N ARG A 334 28.11 -26.43 -0.69
CA ARG A 334 28.54 -27.79 -1.09
C ARG A 334 27.37 -28.63 -1.58
N LEU A 335 26.23 -28.58 -0.91
CA LEU A 335 25.02 -29.28 -1.32
C LEU A 335 24.50 -28.76 -2.67
N ASN A 336 24.49 -27.45 -2.88
CA ASN A 336 24.05 -26.84 -4.13
C ASN A 336 24.97 -27.20 -5.30
N ARG A 337 26.28 -27.35 -5.06
CA ARG A 337 27.20 -27.88 -6.08
C ARG A 337 26.88 -29.32 -6.47
N ILE A 338 26.50 -30.16 -5.51
CA ILE A 338 26.08 -31.55 -5.79
C ILE A 338 24.77 -31.56 -6.58
N ILE A 339 23.77 -30.78 -6.15
CA ILE A 339 22.48 -30.66 -6.86
C ILE A 339 22.68 -30.17 -8.29
N SER A 340 23.50 -29.13 -8.47
CA SER A 340 23.78 -28.57 -9.80
C SER A 340 24.42 -29.60 -10.73
N ARG A 341 25.44 -30.34 -10.26
CA ARG A 341 26.09 -31.39 -11.06
C ARG A 341 25.13 -32.52 -11.41
N ALA A 342 24.33 -32.94 -10.44
CA ALA A 342 23.30 -33.96 -10.63
C ALA A 342 22.14 -33.50 -11.53
N GLN A 343 22.12 -32.26 -12.01
CA GLN A 343 21.10 -31.70 -12.89
C GLN A 343 21.66 -31.14 -14.20
N ASP A 344 22.98 -31.10 -14.35
CA ASP A 344 23.66 -30.58 -15.55
C ASP A 344 24.14 -31.73 -16.45
N PRO A 345 23.48 -31.96 -17.60
CA PRO A 345 23.85 -33.05 -18.52
C PRO A 345 25.26 -32.88 -19.12
N GLU A 346 25.82 -31.68 -19.12
CA GLU A 346 27.13 -31.38 -19.69
C GLU A 346 28.28 -31.55 -18.68
N GLU A 347 28.03 -31.39 -17.37
CA GLU A 347 29.07 -31.50 -16.33
C GLU A 347 29.29 -32.93 -15.83
N ASP A 348 28.22 -33.71 -15.63
CA ASP A 348 28.31 -35.05 -15.03
C ASP A 348 27.17 -35.96 -15.48
N GLY A 349 27.06 -36.17 -16.80
CA GLY A 349 26.01 -36.97 -17.42
C GLY A 349 25.87 -38.39 -16.85
N GLU A 350 26.96 -38.99 -16.37
CA GLU A 350 26.93 -40.33 -15.72
C GLU A 350 26.16 -40.31 -14.40
N LEU A 351 26.32 -39.28 -13.54
CA LEU A 351 25.58 -39.17 -12.28
C LEU A 351 24.09 -38.89 -12.51
N LEU A 352 23.78 -38.09 -13.53
CA LEU A 352 22.41 -37.82 -13.97
C LEU A 352 21.74 -39.08 -14.51
N ASP A 353 22.46 -39.84 -15.33
CA ASP A 353 21.99 -41.12 -15.87
C ASP A 353 21.79 -42.13 -14.74
N GLU A 354 22.71 -42.24 -13.77
CA GLU A 354 22.53 -43.09 -12.58
C GLU A 354 21.29 -42.69 -11.75
N LEU A 355 21.10 -41.39 -11.49
CA LEU A 355 19.95 -40.91 -10.72
C LEU A 355 18.62 -41.08 -11.47
N ASN A 356 18.63 -40.99 -12.81
CA ASN A 356 17.44 -41.17 -13.64
C ASN A 356 17.15 -42.64 -13.97
N ASP A 357 18.16 -43.50 -14.05
CA ASP A 357 18.02 -44.94 -14.29
C ASP A 357 17.24 -45.61 -13.14
N ASP A 358 17.36 -45.08 -11.93
CA ASP A 358 16.60 -45.50 -10.76
C ASP A 358 15.17 -44.91 -10.71
N VAL A 359 14.82 -43.95 -11.56
CA VAL A 359 13.46 -43.40 -11.65
C VAL A 359 12.61 -44.30 -12.56
N PRO A 360 11.62 -45.02 -12.02
CA PRO A 360 10.78 -45.87 -12.85
C PRO A 360 9.98 -45.03 -13.86
N PRO A 361 9.68 -45.58 -15.06
CA PRO A 361 8.82 -44.90 -16.01
C PRO A 361 7.46 -44.59 -15.38
N MET A 362 6.88 -43.46 -15.78
CA MET A 362 5.55 -43.06 -15.31
C MET A 362 4.55 -44.21 -15.53
N PRO A 363 3.81 -44.66 -14.50
CA PRO A 363 2.80 -45.68 -14.67
C PRO A 363 1.69 -45.24 -15.62
N ASP A 364 1.32 -46.10 -16.58
CA ASP A 364 0.24 -45.83 -17.56
C ASP A 364 -1.12 -45.52 -16.89
N ASP A 365 -1.34 -46.05 -15.67
CA ASP A 365 -2.56 -45.88 -14.90
C ASP A 365 -2.46 -44.82 -13.78
N LEU A 366 -1.38 -44.01 -13.74
CA LEU A 366 -1.15 -43.02 -12.67
C LEU A 366 -2.36 -42.10 -12.43
N ALA A 367 -2.95 -41.57 -13.50
CA ALA A 367 -4.14 -40.72 -13.39
C ALA A 367 -5.37 -41.48 -12.82
N ALA A 368 -5.49 -42.78 -13.08
CA ALA A 368 -6.55 -43.61 -12.50
C ALA A 368 -6.28 -43.91 -11.02
N ARG A 369 -5.01 -44.11 -10.63
CA ARG A 369 -4.60 -44.25 -9.22
C ARG A 369 -4.91 -42.99 -8.43
N ILE A 370 -4.53 -41.81 -8.94
CA ILE A 370 -4.83 -40.52 -8.30
C ILE A 370 -6.35 -40.34 -8.10
N ARG A 371 -7.16 -40.62 -9.14
CA ARG A 371 -8.63 -40.54 -9.02
C ARG A 371 -9.19 -41.48 -7.96
N ARG A 372 -8.65 -42.70 -7.84
CA ARG A 372 -9.06 -43.65 -6.80
C ARG A 372 -8.69 -43.17 -5.40
N GLU A 373 -7.52 -42.55 -5.23
CA GLU A 373 -7.16 -41.94 -3.95
C GLU A 373 -8.09 -40.78 -3.59
N PHE A 374 -8.55 -39.98 -4.56
CA PHE A 374 -9.56 -38.96 -4.32
C PHE A 374 -10.95 -39.50 -3.97
N GLU A 375 -11.32 -40.70 -4.43
CA GLU A 375 -12.54 -41.38 -3.98
C GLU A 375 -12.46 -41.75 -2.49
N ASN A 376 -11.25 -42.04 -1.98
CA ASN A 376 -11.01 -42.35 -0.58
C ASN A 376 -10.89 -41.07 0.28
N ASP A 377 -10.13 -40.08 -0.19
CA ASP A 377 -9.96 -38.79 0.47
C ASP A 377 -9.80 -37.66 -0.56
N ALA A 378 -10.89 -36.93 -0.79
CA ALA A 378 -10.95 -35.81 -1.71
C ALA A 378 -10.24 -34.54 -1.20
N ALA A 379 -9.72 -34.53 0.04
CA ALA A 379 -8.98 -33.39 0.59
C ALA A 379 -7.49 -33.43 0.25
N GLN A 380 -6.98 -34.53 -0.30
CA GLN A 380 -5.60 -34.64 -0.77
C GLN A 380 -5.39 -33.83 -2.06
N SER A 381 -4.17 -33.32 -2.26
CA SER A 381 -3.75 -32.80 -3.55
C SER A 381 -3.18 -33.95 -4.41
N TRP A 382 -3.15 -33.75 -5.73
CA TRP A 382 -2.66 -34.79 -6.65
C TRP A 382 -1.16 -35.05 -6.48
N ASP A 383 -0.38 -34.04 -6.10
CA ASP A 383 1.06 -34.11 -5.88
C ASP A 383 1.41 -34.78 -4.54
N ASP A 384 0.61 -34.58 -3.49
CA ASP A 384 0.73 -35.35 -2.24
C ASP A 384 0.47 -36.85 -2.52
N VAL A 385 -0.52 -37.18 -3.34
CA VAL A 385 -0.79 -38.56 -3.76
C VAL A 385 0.40 -39.15 -4.52
N ILE A 386 0.99 -38.41 -5.46
CA ILE A 386 2.19 -38.87 -6.17
C ILE A 386 3.34 -39.12 -5.20
N ALA A 387 3.59 -38.19 -4.26
CA ALA A 387 4.65 -38.35 -3.26
C ALA A 387 4.43 -39.60 -2.39
N GLY A 388 3.19 -39.86 -1.98
CA GLY A 388 2.81 -41.07 -1.24
C GLY A 388 3.00 -42.36 -2.02
N LEU A 389 2.76 -42.35 -3.34
CA LEU A 389 2.97 -43.52 -4.22
C LEU A 389 4.45 -43.87 -4.42
N VAL A 390 5.35 -42.88 -4.32
CA VAL A 390 6.81 -43.09 -4.47
C VAL A 390 7.47 -43.50 -3.14
N GLY A 391 6.96 -42.99 -2.01
CA GLY A 391 7.52 -43.27 -0.67
C GLY A 391 6.93 -44.49 0.06
N GLY A 392 6.02 -45.22 -0.57
CA GLY A 392 5.28 -46.36 0.00
C GLY A 392 5.76 -47.74 -0.42
#